data_AF-A0A1G2ZA42-F1
#
_entry.id   AF-A0A1G2ZA42-F1
#
_cell.length_a   1.000
_cell.length_b   1.000
_cell.length_c   1.000
_cell.angle_alpha   90.00
_cell.angle_beta   90.00
_cell.angle_gamma   90.00
#
_symmetry.space_group_name_H-M   'P 1'
#
loop_
_entity.id
_entity.type
_entity.pdbx_description
1 polymer ?
#
loop_
_entity_poly.entity_id
_entity_poly.type
_entity_poly.pdbx_seq_one_letter_code
_entity_poly.pdbx_strand_id
1 'polypeptide(L)'
;MKRTHLAKSDSTGSNDMRLEYRFDYRKARPNRFAERVYKDHRIVILDPDISKVFPTSKSVNTVLRALIRTMPKSAQPKAARKRLSRR
;
A
#
# COMPACT_ATOMS: atom_id res chain seq x y z
N MET A 1 11.40 -9.55 61.20
CA MET A 1 11.28 -10.25 59.90
C MET A 1 9.95 -9.83 59.26
N LYS A 2 9.95 -9.07 58.16
CA LYS A 2 8.71 -8.73 57.43
C LYS A 2 8.71 -9.47 56.10
N ARG A 3 7.69 -10.32 55.90
CA ARG A 3 7.53 -11.18 54.73
C ARG A 3 7.03 -10.35 53.54
N THR A 4 7.73 -10.45 52.41
CA THR A 4 7.32 -9.95 51.10
C THR A 4 6.26 -10.88 50.53
N HIS A 5 5.08 -10.36 50.19
CA HIS A 5 4.13 -11.10 49.37
C HIS A 5 4.50 -10.90 47.91
N LEU A 6 5.08 -11.94 47.31
CA LEU A 6 5.35 -12.05 45.89
C LEU A 6 4.01 -12.11 45.15
N ALA A 7 3.62 -11.01 44.51
CA ALA A 7 2.47 -10.99 43.62
C ALA A 7 2.83 -11.73 42.32
N LYS A 8 2.02 -12.75 42.01
CA LYS A 8 2.04 -13.59 40.81
C LYS A 8 2.23 -12.77 39.53
N SER A 9 3.16 -13.19 38.68
CA SER A 9 3.24 -12.75 37.29
C SER A 9 2.07 -13.36 36.52
N ASP A 10 1.05 -12.55 36.25
CA ASP A 10 -0.01 -12.93 35.32
C ASP A 10 0.55 -12.74 33.90
N SER A 11 0.99 -13.83 33.30
CA SER A 11 1.42 -13.89 31.91
C SER A 11 0.18 -13.80 31.01
N THR A 12 -0.27 -12.58 30.72
CA THR A 12 -1.24 -12.36 29.65
C THR A 12 -0.75 -11.19 28.81
N GLY A 13 -0.49 -11.47 27.52
CA GLY A 13 0.17 -10.59 26.56
C GLY A 13 -0.15 -9.12 26.79
N SER A 14 0.88 -8.37 27.18
CA SER A 14 0.81 -6.94 27.42
C SER A 14 0.35 -6.27 26.13
N ASN A 15 -0.95 -6.07 26.11
CA ASN A 15 -1.65 -5.11 25.28
C ASN A 15 -1.02 -3.75 25.56
N ASP A 16 0.03 -3.43 24.80
CA ASP A 16 0.91 -2.27 24.89
C ASP A 16 0.18 -0.93 24.62
N MET A 17 -1.13 -1.00 24.35
CA MET A 17 -2.00 0.14 24.15
C MET A 17 -2.75 0.48 25.43
N ARG A 18 -2.72 1.77 25.81
CA ARG A 18 -3.48 2.31 26.94
C ARG A 18 -4.97 2.08 26.76
N LEU A 19 -5.71 2.05 27.87
CA LEU A 19 -7.17 1.84 27.88
C LEU A 19 -7.93 2.86 27.02
N GLU A 20 -7.40 4.10 26.90
CA GLU A 20 -7.97 5.16 26.05
C GLU A 20 -7.94 4.84 24.54
N TYR A 21 -7.09 3.91 24.09
CA TYR A 21 -7.02 3.47 22.69
C TYR A 21 -7.98 2.32 22.36
N ARG A 22 -8.95 2.02 23.23
CA ARG A 22 -10.05 1.10 22.95
C ARG A 22 -11.16 1.81 22.18
N PHE A 23 -10.96 1.97 20.88
CA PHE A 23 -11.94 2.62 20.01
C PHE A 23 -13.08 1.68 19.59
N ASP A 24 -14.30 2.21 19.59
CA ASP A 24 -15.46 1.56 18.96
C ASP A 24 -15.48 1.85 17.46
N TYR A 25 -14.88 0.95 16.67
CA TYR A 25 -14.78 1.09 15.22
C TYR A 25 -16.13 1.07 14.49
N ARG A 26 -17.23 0.68 15.14
CA ARG A 26 -18.58 0.80 14.55
C ARG A 26 -19.00 2.27 14.38
N LYS A 27 -18.38 3.17 15.15
CA LYS A 27 -18.56 4.62 15.07
C LYS A 27 -17.47 5.31 14.25
N ALA A 28 -16.56 4.54 13.65
CA ALA A 28 -15.48 5.11 12.84
C ALA A 28 -16.06 5.80 11.60
N ARG A 29 -15.51 6.96 11.26
CA ARG A 29 -15.84 7.66 10.02
C ARG A 29 -14.88 7.24 8.90
N PRO A 30 -15.32 7.21 7.63
CA PRO A 30 -14.43 7.04 6.50
C PRO A 30 -13.27 8.03 6.55
N ASN A 31 -12.06 7.55 6.24
CA ASN A 31 -10.85 8.37 6.28
C ASN A 31 -10.92 9.47 5.19
N ARG A 32 -10.92 10.75 5.58
CA ARG A 32 -10.97 11.90 4.64
C ARG A 32 -9.81 11.92 3.64
N PHE A 33 -8.71 11.26 3.94
CA PHE A 33 -7.52 11.19 3.10
C PHE A 33 -7.49 9.96 2.20
N ALA A 34 -8.41 9.00 2.40
CA ALA A 34 -8.45 7.79 1.58
C ALA A 34 -8.62 8.10 0.09
N GLU A 35 -9.43 9.10 -0.25
CA GLU A 35 -9.62 9.52 -1.64
C GLU A 35 -8.35 10.03 -2.32
N ARG A 36 -7.43 10.67 -1.57
CA ARG A 36 -6.18 11.20 -2.12
C ARG A 36 -5.26 10.08 -2.58
N VAL A 37 -5.23 8.98 -1.82
CA VAL A 37 -4.42 7.81 -2.15
C VAL A 37 -4.81 7.26 -3.52
N TYR A 38 -6.10 7.25 -3.87
CA TYR A 38 -6.56 6.73 -5.15
C TYR A 38 -6.35 7.68 -6.34
N LYS A 39 -6.34 9.00 -6.11
CA LYS A 39 -6.20 9.99 -7.20
C LYS A 39 -4.76 10.11 -7.69
N ASP A 40 -3.80 10.14 -6.76
CA ASP A 40 -2.39 10.42 -7.10
C ASP A 40 -1.50 9.16 -7.09
N HIS A 41 -2.02 8.03 -6.60
CA HIS A 41 -1.27 6.78 -6.56
C HIS A 41 -2.02 5.66 -7.28
N ARG A 42 -1.29 4.98 -8.19
CA ARG A 42 -1.73 3.73 -8.79
C ARG A 42 -1.18 2.58 -7.97
N ILE A 43 -2.09 1.78 -7.40
CA ILE A 43 -1.74 0.53 -6.74
C ILE A 43 -1.64 -0.53 -7.83
N VAL A 44 -0.49 -1.21 -7.89
CA VAL A 44 -0.25 -2.33 -8.80
C VAL A 44 0.05 -3.55 -7.94
N ILE A 45 -0.69 -4.62 -8.18
CA ILE A 45 -0.47 -5.92 -7.54
C ILE A 45 0.48 -6.70 -8.44
N LEU A 46 1.57 -7.20 -7.87
CA LEU A 46 2.48 -8.12 -8.55
C LEU A 46 2.08 -9.55 -8.25
N ASP A 47 2.29 -10.44 -9.21
CA ASP A 47 2.08 -11.86 -8.98
C ASP A 47 3.07 -12.40 -7.92
N PRO A 48 2.70 -13.47 -7.18
CA PRO A 48 3.49 -13.95 -6.06
C PRO A 48 4.92 -14.37 -6.43
N ASP A 49 5.11 -14.95 -7.61
CA ASP A 49 6.41 -15.32 -8.17
C ASP A 49 7.27 -14.09 -8.49
N ILE A 50 6.69 -13.06 -9.11
CA ILE A 50 7.38 -11.80 -9.43
C ILE A 50 7.77 -11.06 -8.15
N SER A 51 6.88 -11.04 -7.15
CA SER A 51 7.12 -10.37 -5.87
C SER A 51 8.29 -10.96 -5.08
N LYS A 52 8.56 -12.27 -5.23
CA LYS A 52 9.72 -12.94 -4.62
C LYS A 52 11.04 -12.47 -5.22
N VAL A 53 11.05 -12.22 -6.53
CA VAL A 53 12.24 -11.74 -7.26
C VAL A 53 12.45 -10.23 -7.04
N PHE A 54 11.36 -9.47 -6.95
CA PHE A 54 11.38 -8.02 -6.79
C PHE A 54 10.72 -7.58 -5.47
N PRO A 55 11.43 -7.66 -4.34
CA PRO A 55 10.86 -7.36 -3.02
C PRO A 55 10.58 -5.87 -2.80
N THR A 56 11.08 -4.98 -3.66
CA THR A 56 10.91 -3.53 -3.51
C THR A 56 10.43 -2.86 -4.80
N SER A 57 9.60 -1.83 -4.66
CA SER A 57 9.16 -0.99 -5.78
C SER A 57 10.33 -0.34 -6.53
N LYS A 58 11.42 0.00 -5.84
CA LYS A 58 12.65 0.54 -6.44
C LYS A 58 13.28 -0.46 -7.42
N SER A 59 13.36 -1.74 -7.06
CA SER A 59 13.93 -2.79 -7.93
C SER A 59 13.12 -2.98 -9.22
N VAL A 60 11.79 -3.11 -9.11
CA VAL A 60 10.87 -3.20 -10.26
C VAL A 60 11.03 -1.99 -11.18
N ASN A 61 10.93 -0.78 -10.62
CA ASN A 61 10.97 0.46 -11.40
C ASN A 61 12.31 0.66 -12.12
N THR A 62 13.42 0.19 -11.55
CA THR A 62 14.74 0.28 -12.17
C THR A 62 14.80 -0.58 -13.44
N VAL A 63 14.33 -1.82 -13.36
CA VAL A 63 14.30 -2.75 -14.50
C VAL A 63 13.33 -2.27 -15.58
N LEU A 64 12.11 -1.87 -15.21
CA LEU A 64 11.13 -1.37 -16.19
C LEU A 64 11.64 -0.12 -16.93
N ARG A 65 12.32 0.80 -16.23
CA ARG A 65 12.93 1.98 -16.86
C ARG A 65 14.08 1.61 -17.79
N ALA A 66 14.91 0.63 -17.42
CA ALA A 66 15.97 0.13 -18.29
C ALA A 66 15.38 -0.48 -19.57
N LEU A 67 14.32 -1.29 -19.44
CA LEU A 67 13.61 -1.88 -20.56
C LEU A 67 13.02 -0.81 -21.49
N ILE A 68 12.36 0.22 -20.93
CA ILE A 68 11.79 1.33 -21.72
C ILE A 68 12.87 2.06 -22.53
N ARG A 69 14.10 2.17 -22.00
CA ARG A 69 15.22 2.83 -22.70
C ARG A 69 15.76 2.00 -23.86
N THR A 70 15.74 0.67 -23.74
CA THR A 70 16.28 -0.24 -24.75
C THR A 70 15.25 -0.67 -25.78
N MET A 71 13.95 -0.57 -25.45
CA MET A 71 12.89 -0.91 -26.37
C MET A 71 12.86 0.08 -27.56
N PRO A 72 12.78 -0.41 -28.81
CA PRO A 72 12.52 0.46 -29.94
C PRO A 72 11.21 1.19 -29.68
N LYS A 73 11.18 2.50 -29.93
CA LYS A 73 9.97 3.31 -29.78
C LYS A 73 8.91 2.74 -30.72
N SER A 74 8.04 1.86 -30.21
CA SER A 74 6.87 1.43 -30.96
C SER A 74 6.11 2.71 -31.28
N ALA A 75 5.83 2.88 -32.58
CA ALA A 75 5.06 4.01 -33.07
C ALA A 75 3.77 4.03 -32.26
N GLN A 76 3.64 5.05 -31.40
CA GLN A 76 2.43 5.29 -30.64
C GLN A 76 1.27 5.22 -31.63
N PRO A 77 0.19 4.45 -31.36
CA PRO A 77 -1.03 4.61 -32.11
C PRO A 77 -1.43 6.06 -31.91
N LYS A 78 -1.26 6.89 -32.94
CA LYS A 78 -1.78 8.25 -32.93
C LYS A 78 -3.24 8.10 -32.59
N ALA A 79 -3.62 8.60 -31.41
CA ALA A 79 -5.00 8.65 -30.97
C ALA A 79 -5.84 9.04 -32.17
N ALA A 80 -6.72 8.13 -32.61
CA ALA A 80 -7.55 8.30 -33.77
C ALA A 80 -8.35 9.59 -33.55
N ARG A 81 -7.87 10.68 -34.17
CA ARG A 81 -8.54 11.96 -34.19
C ARG A 81 -9.76 11.75 -35.06
N LYS A 82 -10.85 11.25 -34.46
CA LYS A 82 -12.15 11.14 -35.11
C LYS A 82 -12.69 12.56 -35.27
N ARG A 83 -12.13 13.28 -36.24
CA ARG A 83 -12.84 14.33 -36.96
C ARG A 83 -13.96 13.61 -37.69
N LEU A 84 -15.16 13.66 -37.11
CA LEU A 84 -16.36 13.57 -37.92
C LEU A 84 -17.23 14.77 -37.54
N SER A 85 -16.95 15.89 -38.22
CA SER A 85 -18.05 16.72 -38.67
C SER A 85 -18.70 16.02 -39.87
N ARG A 86 -20.00 16.33 -40.09
CA ARG A 86 -21.00 15.75 -41.02
C ARG A 86 -21.99 14.90 -40.21
N ARG A 87 -23.23 15.32 -39.96
CA ARG A 87 -24.14 16.28 -40.62
C ARG A 87 -25.02 16.95 -39.57
#